data_AF-A0A961LZ35-F1
#
_entry.id   AF-A0A961LZ35-F1
#
_cell.length_a   1.000
_cell.length_b   1.000
_cell.length_c   1.000
_cell.angle_alpha   90.00
_cell.angle_beta   90.00
_cell.angle_gamma   90.00
#
_symmetry.space_group_name_H-M   'P 1'
#
loop_
_entity.id
_entity.type
_entity.pdbx_description
1 polymer ?
#
loop_
_entity_poly.entity_id
_entity_poly.type
_entity_poly.pdbx_seq_one_letter_code
_entity_poly.pdbx_strand_id
1 'polypeptide(L)'
;SAASFQETTRVLTEASVIGKRDKLVGLKENVIVGRLIPAGTGGVATATRKIATDRDDAVIEQRRAEAEAVLVAPEGEPVFRDMPMDDDDR
;
A
#
# COMPACT_ATOMS: atom_id res chain seq x y z
N SER A 1 -17.29 3.96 -20.99
CA SER A 1 -18.46 4.82 -21.28
C SER A 1 -19.24 4.48 -22.56
N ALA A 2 -18.68 3.72 -23.53
CA ALA A 2 -19.27 3.49 -24.85
C ALA A 2 -20.60 2.69 -24.88
N ALA A 3 -20.81 1.72 -23.98
CA ALA A 3 -21.95 0.79 -24.10
C ALA A 3 -23.31 1.35 -23.64
N SER A 4 -23.38 2.57 -23.09
CA SER A 4 -24.54 2.99 -22.29
C SER A 4 -25.47 4.00 -22.97
N PHE A 5 -25.31 4.32 -24.25
CA PHE A 5 -26.26 5.20 -24.95
C PHE A 5 -26.92 4.52 -26.16
N GLN A 6 -26.15 3.85 -27.03
CA GLN A 6 -26.65 3.12 -28.20
C GLN A 6 -25.69 1.96 -28.51
N GLU A 7 -26.10 1.04 -29.39
CA GLU A 7 -25.27 -0.08 -29.89
C GLU A 7 -24.69 -1.00 -28.79
N THR A 8 -25.42 -1.20 -27.68
CA THR A 8 -25.00 -2.01 -26.51
C THR A 8 -24.42 -3.37 -26.89
N THR A 9 -25.12 -4.13 -27.74
CA THR A 9 -24.70 -5.49 -28.14
C THR A 9 -23.34 -5.48 -28.85
N ARG A 10 -23.13 -4.51 -29.76
CA ARG A 10 -21.88 -4.41 -30.52
C ARG A 10 -20.72 -4.05 -29.60
N VAL A 11 -20.89 -3.02 -28.76
CA VAL A 11 -19.85 -2.56 -27.85
C VAL A 11 -19.47 -3.62 -26.81
N LEU A 12 -20.44 -4.38 -26.30
CA LEU A 12 -20.17 -5.49 -25.37
C LEU A 12 -19.43 -6.64 -26.05
N THR A 13 -19.78 -6.96 -27.30
CA THR A 13 -19.10 -8.03 -28.06
C THR A 13 -17.64 -7.67 -28.32
N GLU A 14 -17.37 -6.47 -28.83
CA GLU A 14 -16.00 -6.00 -29.07
C GLU A 14 -15.17 -5.96 -27.78
N ALA A 15 -15.74 -5.45 -26.68
CA ALA A 15 -15.05 -5.42 -25.39
C ALA A 15 -14.74 -6.82 -24.85
N SER A 16 -15.65 -7.79 -25.04
CA SER A 16 -15.47 -9.18 -24.59
C SER A 16 -14.40 -9.91 -25.39
N VAL A 17 -14.39 -9.72 -26.72
CA VAL A 17 -13.39 -10.33 -27.62
C VAL A 17 -11.98 -9.82 -27.31
N ILE A 18 -11.83 -8.53 -26.99
CA ILE A 18 -10.54 -7.91 -26.67
C ILE A 18 -10.16 -8.14 -25.19
N GLY A 19 -11.08 -8.63 -24.36
CA GLY A 19 -10.86 -8.77 -22.91
C GLY A 19 -10.69 -7.44 -22.17
N LYS A 20 -11.36 -6.38 -22.66
CA LYS A 20 -11.18 -5.02 -22.17
C LYS A 20 -11.72 -4.87 -20.75
N ARG A 21 -10.87 -4.40 -19.83
CA ARG A 21 -11.26 -4.10 -18.44
C ARG A 21 -11.59 -2.63 -18.27
N ASP A 22 -12.74 -2.33 -17.66
CA ASP A 22 -13.12 -0.97 -17.29
C ASP A 22 -12.47 -0.59 -15.95
N LYS A 23 -11.75 0.53 -15.95
CA LYS A 23 -11.06 1.05 -14.77
C LYS A 23 -11.95 1.95 -13.91
N LEU A 24 -13.19 2.22 -14.33
CA LEU A 24 -14.20 2.98 -13.58
C LEU A 24 -13.69 4.36 -13.16
N VAL A 25 -12.99 5.04 -14.07
CA VAL A 25 -12.44 6.38 -13.81
C VAL A 25 -13.47 7.45 -14.17
N GLY A 26 -14.43 7.13 -15.03
CA GLY A 26 -15.44 8.07 -15.49
C GLY A 26 -16.58 8.29 -14.50
N LEU A 27 -17.24 9.44 -14.63
CA LEU A 27 -18.47 9.75 -13.92
C LEU A 27 -19.56 8.70 -14.21
N LYS A 28 -19.84 8.46 -15.50
CA LYS A 28 -20.95 7.62 -15.94
C LYS A 28 -20.80 6.16 -15.47
N GLU A 29 -19.59 5.63 -15.55
CA GLU A 29 -19.29 4.24 -15.16
C GLU A 29 -19.55 4.03 -13.65
N ASN A 30 -19.12 4.96 -12.81
CA ASN A 30 -19.37 4.89 -11.37
C ASN A 30 -20.85 5.05 -11.03
N VAL A 31 -21.58 5.94 -11.74
CA VAL A 31 -23.03 6.06 -11.59
C VAL A 31 -23.74 4.75 -11.94
N ILE A 32 -23.39 4.12 -13.06
CA ILE A 32 -24.03 2.87 -13.50
C ILE A 32 -23.80 1.74 -12.50
N VAL A 33 -22.61 1.66 -11.90
CA VAL A 33 -22.27 0.58 -10.96
C VAL A 33 -22.61 0.92 -9.50
N GLY A 34 -23.09 2.13 -9.21
CA GLY A 34 -23.48 2.57 -7.86
C GLY A 34 -22.31 2.87 -6.93
N ARG A 35 -21.12 3.17 -7.48
CA ARG A 35 -19.95 3.62 -6.70
C ARG A 35 -19.96 5.14 -6.57
N LEU A 36 -19.22 5.65 -5.59
CA LEU A 36 -19.04 7.08 -5.39
C LEU A 36 -18.40 7.71 -6.63
N ILE A 37 -19.00 8.79 -7.12
CA ILE A 37 -18.54 9.45 -8.34
C ILE A 37 -17.24 10.23 -8.13
N PRO A 38 -16.36 10.32 -9.13
CA PRO A 38 -15.10 11.07 -9.04
C PRO A 38 -15.31 12.60 -9.22
N ALA A 39 -16.36 13.15 -8.64
CA ALA A 39 -16.71 14.56 -8.70
C ALA A 39 -17.27 15.05 -7.37
N GLY A 40 -17.13 16.34 -7.08
CA GLY A 40 -17.58 16.94 -5.83
C GLY A 40 -17.00 16.25 -4.61
N THR A 41 -17.87 15.87 -3.67
CA THR A 41 -17.48 15.16 -2.42
C THR A 41 -16.81 13.82 -2.69
N GLY A 42 -17.19 13.13 -3.76
CA GLY A 42 -16.61 11.83 -4.08
C GLY A 42 -15.18 11.89 -4.60
N GLY A 43 -14.83 12.97 -5.31
CA GLY A 43 -13.44 13.27 -5.67
C GLY A 43 -12.59 13.58 -4.45
N VAL A 44 -13.09 14.41 -3.54
CA VAL A 44 -12.40 14.76 -2.29
C VAL A 44 -12.16 13.52 -1.42
N ALA A 45 -13.20 12.69 -1.20
CA ALA A 45 -13.07 11.47 -0.43
C ALA A 45 -12.01 10.50 -1.01
N THR A 46 -11.93 10.41 -2.34
CA THR A 46 -10.93 9.58 -3.02
C THR A 46 -9.52 10.16 -2.85
N ALA A 47 -9.35 11.47 -2.97
CA ALA A 47 -8.08 12.13 -2.76
C ALA A 47 -7.60 11.99 -1.30
N THR A 48 -8.48 12.20 -0.32
CA THR A 48 -8.16 12.01 1.09
C THR A 48 -7.76 10.57 1.39
N ARG A 49 -8.49 9.59 0.84
CA ARG A 49 -8.14 8.17 1.00
C ARG A 49 -6.75 7.89 0.43
N LYS A 50 -6.44 8.40 -0.76
CA LYS A 50 -5.13 8.21 -1.38
C LYS A 50 -4.01 8.75 -0.49
N ILE A 51 -4.17 9.97 0.02
CA ILE A 51 -3.19 10.57 0.93
C ILE A 51 -3.05 9.75 2.22
N ALA A 52 -4.14 9.22 2.77
CA ALA A 52 -4.09 8.36 3.95
C ALA A 52 -3.29 7.08 3.65
N THR A 53 -3.58 6.39 2.54
CA THR A 53 -2.86 5.20 2.11
C THR A 53 -1.37 5.48 1.89
N ASP A 54 -1.03 6.57 1.19
CA ASP A 54 0.37 6.94 0.94
C ASP A 54 1.15 7.20 2.25
N ARG A 55 0.48 7.75 3.28
CA ARG A 55 1.08 7.94 4.61
C ARG A 55 1.21 6.63 5.37
N ASP A 56 0.19 5.77 5.33
CA ASP A 56 0.19 4.48 6.01
C ASP A 56 1.32 3.59 5.46
N ASP A 57 1.50 3.57 4.13
CA ASP A 57 2.56 2.83 3.46
C ASP A 57 3.97 3.32 3.88
N ALA A 58 4.15 4.64 3.99
CA ALA A 58 5.43 5.21 4.44
C ALA A 58 5.78 4.82 5.89
N VAL A 59 4.78 4.77 6.78
CA VAL A 59 4.98 4.34 8.17
C VAL A 59 5.32 2.86 8.24
N ILE A 60 4.69 2.02 7.42
CA ILE A 60 5.00 0.58 7.35
C ILE A 60 6.43 0.36 6.88
N GLU A 61 6.88 1.05 5.84
CA GLU A 61 8.26 0.95 5.34
C GLU A 61 9.28 1.42 6.38
N GLN A 62 9.02 2.52 7.09
CA GLN A 62 9.87 2.97 8.20
C GLN A 62 9.98 1.93 9.31
N ARG A 63 8.84 1.37 9.75
CA ARG A 63 8.79 0.29 10.75
C ARG A 63 9.57 -0.95 10.31
N ARG A 64 9.49 -1.29 9.02
CA ARG A 64 10.20 -2.43 8.43
C ARG A 64 11.71 -2.21 8.43
N ALA A 65 12.16 -1.02 8.04
CA ALA A 65 13.56 -0.64 8.06
C ALA A 65 14.15 -0.60 9.47
N GLU A 66 13.39 -0.09 10.45
CA GLU A 66 13.77 -0.12 11.87
C GLU A 66 13.86 -1.56 12.40
N ALA A 67 12.88 -2.42 12.08
CA ALA A 67 12.92 -3.83 12.46
C ALA A 67 14.11 -4.57 11.85
N GLU A 68 14.45 -4.28 10.59
CA GLU A 68 15.63 -4.84 9.93
C GLU A 68 16.93 -4.33 10.56
N ALA A 69 17.02 -3.05 10.94
CA ALA A 69 18.18 -2.50 11.63
C ALA A 69 18.39 -3.10 13.03
N VAL A 70 17.31 -3.37 13.77
CA VAL A 70 17.37 -4.04 15.08
C VAL A 70 17.85 -5.49 14.96
N LEU A 71 17.43 -6.22 13.90
CA LEU A 71 17.85 -7.60 13.67
C LEU A 71 19.32 -7.73 13.20
N VAL A 72 19.90 -6.66 12.66
CA VAL A 72 21.29 -6.63 12.15
C VAL A 72 22.28 -6.06 13.19
N ALA A 73 21.81 -5.61 14.36
CA ALA A 73 22.69 -5.24 15.47
C ALA A 73 23.48 -6.48 15.95
N PRO A 74 24.82 -6.50 15.85
CA PRO A 74 25.60 -7.70 16.18
C PRO A 74 25.62 -7.91 17.70
N GLU A 75 25.15 -9.08 18.13
CA GLU A 75 25.42 -9.58 19.49
C GLU A 75 26.87 -10.10 19.58
N GLY A 76 27.60 -9.69 20.62
CA GLY A 76 28.90 -10.25 21.07
C GLY A 76 30.06 -9.25 20.92
N GLU A 77 30.82 -8.90 21.96
CA GLU A 77 31.40 -9.78 22.98
C GLU A 77 31.28 -9.20 24.42
N PRO A 78 30.98 -10.02 25.44
CA PRO A 78 31.21 -9.62 26.83
C PRO A 78 32.70 -9.76 27.14
N VAL A 79 33.41 -8.63 27.19
CA VAL A 79 34.80 -8.60 27.66
C VAL A 79 34.79 -8.74 29.19
N PHE A 80 34.85 -9.98 29.69
CA PHE A 80 35.28 -10.22 31.06
C PHE A 80 36.76 -9.84 31.17
N ARG A 81 37.03 -8.56 31.43
CA ARG A 81 38.37 -8.07 31.71
C ARG A 81 38.57 -7.92 33.21
N ASP A 82 39.41 -8.81 33.73
CA ASP A 82 40.17 -8.74 34.97
C ASP A 82 39.35 -8.75 36.28
N MET A 83 39.01 -9.95 36.76
CA MET A 83 39.02 -10.17 38.22
C MET A 83 40.47 -10.31 38.66
N PRO A 84 40.97 -9.50 39.61
CA PRO A 84 42.24 -9.79 40.25
C PRO A 84 42.11 -11.13 40.98
N MET A 85 42.93 -12.11 40.59
CA MET A 85 43.22 -13.26 41.43
C MET A 85 43.90 -12.71 42.69
N ASP A 86 43.24 -12.81 43.84
CA ASP A 86 43.90 -12.60 45.12
C ASP A 86 45.02 -13.64 45.25
N ASP A 87 46.26 -13.18 45.32
CA ASP A 87 47.44 -13.98 45.65
C ASP A 87 47.31 -14.47 47.11
N ASP A 88 46.59 -15.56 47.31
CA ASP A 88 46.44 -16.26 48.59
C ASP A 88 47.47 -17.41 48.65
N ASP A 89 48.74 -17.07 48.87
CA ASP A 89 49.81 -18.01 49.23
C ASP A 89 50.81 -17.34 50.20
N ARG A 90 50.41 -17.20 51.47
CA ARG A 90 51.31 -17.19 52.65
C ARG A 90 50.65 -17.80 53.88
#